data_AF-A0A7C6ZWV7-F1
#
_entry.id   AF-A0A7C6ZWV7-F1
#
_cell.length_a   1.000
_cell.length_b   1.000
_cell.length_c   1.000
_cell.angle_alpha   90.00
_cell.angle_beta   90.00
_cell.angle_gamma   90.00
#
_symmetry.space_group_name_H-M   'P 1'
#
loop_
_entity.id
_entity.type
_entity.pdbx_description
1 polymer ?
#
loop_
_entity_poly.entity_id
_entity_poly.type
_entity_poly.pdbx_seq_one_letter_code
_entity_poly.pdbx_strand_id
1 'polypeptide(L)'
;MAQWTEAIRTFFEGFGALPSGQRILASMDPVAWLLVTLLGGAVVVGVFFSLTTRRTFLSADEIEATPQMLLARLKQDPTRLPPIAIISRLGADATLELLEYGDQLRTHEWRYKWGSVREELLALLSQQNAFGPTYALARYYRSADKQEPDTLRIRRTVLIHKLGQPRYLEPDANGNPAELRIRAHPAEVQGELGFEGECTWLLADEPAPPAHGPLVEMEMIDFRTLQDADVRINIRRSPTVGGGFRLTLQKRHGMWVIVDEQIEWVS
;
A
#
# COMPACT_ATOMS: atom_id res chain seq x y z
N MET A 1 -0.56 32.44 -57.88
CA MET A 1 0.49 31.43 -58.15
C MET A 1 1.72 32.00 -58.85
N ALA A 2 1.63 33.00 -59.73
CA ALA A 2 2.79 33.57 -60.44
C ALA A 2 3.76 34.44 -59.58
N GLN A 3 3.27 35.12 -58.53
CA GLN A 3 4.13 35.98 -57.69
C GLN A 3 5.09 35.21 -56.76
N TRP A 4 4.72 34.00 -56.35
CA TRP A 4 5.55 33.18 -55.46
C TRP A 4 6.77 32.57 -56.18
N THR A 5 6.61 32.25 -57.46
CA THR A 5 7.70 31.72 -58.29
C THR A 5 8.73 32.79 -58.64
N GLU A 6 8.31 34.05 -58.81
CA GLU A 6 9.22 35.19 -59.00
C GLU A 6 10.05 35.49 -57.74
N ALA A 7 9.43 35.41 -56.55
CA ALA A 7 10.08 35.65 -55.27
C ALA A 7 11.14 34.58 -54.93
N ILE A 8 10.87 33.32 -55.25
CA ILE A 8 11.83 32.21 -55.05
C ILE A 8 12.99 32.31 -56.05
N ARG A 9 12.71 32.72 -57.29
CA ARG A 9 13.74 32.88 -58.33
C ARG A 9 14.68 34.04 -58.02
N THR A 10 14.14 35.19 -57.58
CA THR A 10 14.94 36.34 -57.15
C THR A 10 15.74 36.06 -55.87
N PHE A 11 15.20 35.26 -54.95
CA PHE A 11 15.93 34.80 -53.75
C PHE A 11 17.13 33.88 -54.10
N PHE A 12 16.96 32.97 -55.08
CA PHE A 12 18.03 32.09 -55.52
C PHE A 12 19.05 32.77 -56.46
N GLU A 13 18.63 33.73 -57.29
CA GLU A 13 19.54 34.53 -58.12
C GLU A 13 20.40 35.49 -57.26
N GLY A 14 19.88 35.95 -56.11
CA GLY A 14 20.64 36.71 -55.11
C GLY A 14 21.73 35.89 -54.38
N PHE A 15 21.68 34.56 -54.46
CA PHE A 15 22.69 33.64 -53.92
C PHE A 15 23.79 33.28 -54.93
N GLY A 16 23.86 33.98 -56.07
CA GLY A 16 24.77 33.75 -57.20
C GLY A 16 26.26 34.04 -56.96
N ALA A 17 26.73 34.09 -55.72
CA ALA A 17 28.17 34.13 -55.43
C ALA A 17 28.47 33.59 -54.03
N LEU A 18 28.21 32.31 -53.79
CA LEU A 18 28.94 31.61 -52.72
C LEU A 18 30.43 31.67 -53.09
N PRO A 19 31.31 32.29 -52.27
CA PRO A 19 32.73 32.25 -52.53
C PRO A 19 33.15 30.77 -52.55
N SER A 20 33.83 30.35 -53.62
CA SER A 20 34.36 29.00 -53.74
C SER A 20 35.12 28.64 -52.46
N GLY A 21 35.00 27.40 -51.97
CA GLY A 21 35.66 26.98 -50.72
C GLY A 21 37.17 27.29 -50.67
N GLN A 22 37.81 27.46 -51.83
CA GLN A 22 39.19 27.94 -51.99
C GLN A 22 39.41 29.41 -51.60
N ARG A 23 38.45 30.32 -51.82
CA ARG A 23 38.55 31.73 -51.38
C ARG A 23 38.38 31.88 -49.88
N ILE A 24 37.54 31.05 -49.26
CA ILE A 24 37.35 31.03 -47.79
C ILE A 24 38.66 30.62 -47.11
N LEU A 25 39.37 29.62 -47.64
CA LEU A 25 40.70 29.21 -47.16
C LEU A 25 41.78 30.29 -47.33
N ALA A 26 41.71 31.09 -48.41
CA ALA A 26 42.69 32.12 -48.72
C ALA A 26 42.47 33.46 -47.97
N SER A 27 41.26 33.72 -47.45
CA SER A 27 40.91 34.97 -46.77
C SER A 27 40.82 34.87 -45.25
N MET A 28 41.14 33.71 -44.66
CA MET A 28 41.10 33.54 -43.21
C MET A 28 42.34 34.13 -42.55
N ASP A 29 42.17 35.31 -41.95
CA ASP A 29 43.14 35.95 -41.05
C ASP A 29 43.42 35.03 -39.82
N PRO A 30 44.58 35.13 -39.13
CA PRO A 30 44.90 34.28 -37.98
C PRO A 30 43.83 34.30 -36.87
N VAL A 31 43.15 35.44 -36.72
CA VAL A 31 42.02 35.60 -35.78
C VAL A 31 40.81 34.75 -36.19
N ALA A 32 40.52 34.64 -37.49
CA ALA A 32 39.44 33.79 -38.00
C ALA A 32 39.75 32.30 -37.78
N TRP A 33 41.01 31.89 -37.94
CA TRP A 33 41.45 30.54 -37.58
C TRP A 33 41.33 30.25 -36.09
N LEU A 34 41.65 31.23 -35.24
CA LEU A 34 41.47 31.12 -33.79
C LEU A 34 39.99 30.96 -33.41
N LEU A 35 39.09 31.71 -34.06
CA LEU A 35 37.65 31.60 -33.81
C LEU A 35 37.10 30.25 -34.28
N VAL A 36 37.51 29.74 -35.44
CA VAL A 36 37.07 28.42 -35.93
C VAL A 36 37.59 27.29 -35.05
N THR A 37 38.82 27.39 -34.56
CA THR A 37 39.37 26.40 -33.62
C THR A 37 38.69 26.45 -32.25
N LEU A 38 38.38 27.64 -31.73
CA LEU A 38 37.58 27.80 -30.51
C LEU A 38 36.15 27.25 -30.68
N LEU A 39 35.50 27.51 -31.82
CA LEU A 39 34.17 27.00 -32.10
C LEU A 39 34.17 25.48 -32.25
N GLY A 40 35.16 24.92 -32.95
CA GLY A 40 35.36 23.47 -33.05
C GLY A 40 35.63 22.85 -31.68
N GLY A 41 36.46 23.50 -30.86
CA GLY A 41 36.71 23.11 -29.47
C GLY A 41 35.44 23.13 -28.62
N ALA A 42 34.61 24.15 -28.74
CA ALA A 42 33.33 24.25 -28.04
C ALA A 42 32.34 23.16 -28.47
N VAL A 43 32.30 22.79 -29.76
CA VAL A 43 31.49 21.68 -30.26
C VAL A 43 32.01 20.35 -29.71
N VAL A 44 33.33 20.12 -29.73
CA VAL A 44 33.94 18.89 -29.17
C VAL A 44 33.70 18.80 -27.66
N VAL A 45 33.85 19.89 -26.93
CA VAL A 45 33.55 19.97 -25.49
C VAL A 45 32.05 19.76 -25.25
N GLY A 46 31.17 20.35 -26.05
CA GLY A 46 29.73 20.14 -25.97
C GLY A 46 29.32 18.70 -26.25
N VAL A 47 29.93 18.04 -27.24
CA VAL A 47 29.73 16.62 -27.53
C VAL A 47 30.34 15.74 -26.43
N PHE A 48 31.53 16.08 -25.94
CA PHE A 48 32.18 15.38 -24.84
C PHE A 48 31.36 15.48 -23.56
N PHE A 49 30.87 16.65 -23.16
CA PHE A 49 29.93 16.82 -22.05
C PHE A 49 28.58 16.14 -22.35
N SER A 50 28.06 16.18 -23.57
CA SER A 50 26.83 15.45 -23.92
C SER A 50 27.00 13.93 -23.76
N LEU A 51 28.18 13.39 -24.08
CA LEU A 51 28.50 11.97 -23.96
C LEU A 51 28.94 11.55 -22.54
N THR A 52 29.64 12.41 -21.81
CA THR A 52 30.15 12.11 -20.45
C THR A 52 29.17 12.50 -19.34
N THR A 53 28.38 13.57 -19.51
CA THR A 53 27.30 13.94 -18.57
C THR A 53 26.05 13.07 -18.72
N ARG A 54 25.97 12.27 -19.81
CA ARG A 54 24.96 11.20 -19.98
C ARG A 54 25.09 10.04 -18.97
N ARG A 55 26.06 10.07 -18.04
CA ARG A 55 26.24 9.03 -17.01
C ARG A 55 25.92 9.42 -15.57
N THR A 56 25.36 10.60 -15.31
CA THR A 56 24.93 10.94 -13.94
C THR A 56 23.73 11.88 -13.86
N PHE A 57 22.82 11.79 -14.83
CA PHE A 57 21.43 12.17 -14.61
C PHE A 57 20.63 10.89 -14.48
N LEU A 58 20.00 10.73 -13.32
CA LEU A 58 18.92 9.78 -13.05
C LEU A 58 18.06 9.66 -14.31
N SER A 59 18.01 8.45 -14.87
CA SER A 59 17.22 8.11 -16.02
C SER A 59 15.81 8.68 -15.87
N ALA A 60 15.53 9.77 -16.58
CA ALA A 60 14.18 10.25 -16.87
C ALA A 60 13.55 9.33 -17.93
N ASP A 61 13.58 8.02 -17.66
CA ASP A 61 13.03 6.96 -18.50
C ASP A 61 11.94 6.23 -17.71
N GLU A 62 11.04 7.01 -17.13
CA GLU A 62 9.71 6.56 -16.72
C GLU A 62 8.68 7.46 -17.40
N ILE A 63 8.74 7.43 -18.73
CA ILE A 63 7.64 7.81 -19.62
C ILE A 63 6.41 7.03 -19.13
N GLU A 64 5.48 7.74 -18.50
CA GLU A 64 4.07 7.37 -18.27
C GLU A 64 3.84 5.85 -18.06
N ALA A 65 4.45 5.28 -17.00
CA ALA A 65 4.07 3.94 -16.58
C ALA A 65 2.68 4.05 -15.96
N THR A 66 1.65 3.67 -16.72
CA THR A 66 0.34 3.42 -16.15
C THR A 66 0.50 2.48 -14.94
N PRO A 67 -0.27 2.65 -13.85
CA PRO A 67 -0.12 1.84 -12.64
C PRO A 67 -0.09 0.32 -12.91
N GLN A 68 -0.77 -0.12 -13.96
CA GLN A 68 -0.81 -1.50 -14.44
C GLN A 68 0.53 -1.98 -15.04
N MET A 69 1.22 -1.15 -15.82
CA MET A 69 2.55 -1.46 -16.33
C MET A 69 3.59 -1.48 -15.20
N LEU A 70 3.44 -0.57 -14.23
CA LEU A 70 4.28 -0.56 -13.04
C LEU A 70 4.11 -1.82 -12.21
N LEU A 71 2.85 -2.23 -12.00
CA LEU A 71 2.50 -3.47 -11.33
C LEU A 71 3.12 -4.70 -12.02
N ALA A 72 2.95 -4.80 -13.34
CA ALA A 72 3.49 -5.92 -14.11
C ALA A 72 5.03 -6.02 -13.98
N ARG A 73 5.73 -4.88 -13.92
CA ARG A 73 7.19 -4.86 -13.70
C ARG A 73 7.56 -5.27 -12.28
N LEU A 74 6.82 -4.80 -11.26
CA LEU A 74 7.08 -5.18 -9.87
C LEU A 74 6.76 -6.66 -9.59
N LYS A 75 5.80 -7.24 -10.32
CA LYS A 75 5.55 -8.69 -10.30
C LYS A 75 6.72 -9.51 -10.87
N GLN A 76 7.56 -8.93 -11.71
CA GLN A 76 8.78 -9.58 -12.19
C GLN A 76 9.96 -9.36 -11.23
N ASP A 77 10.08 -8.15 -10.70
CA ASP A 77 11.14 -7.79 -9.75
C ASP A 77 10.65 -6.68 -8.79
N PRO A 78 10.40 -7.03 -7.52
CA PRO A 78 9.85 -6.09 -6.55
C PRO A 78 10.88 -5.09 -6.04
N THR A 79 12.18 -5.32 -6.29
CA THR A 79 13.28 -4.49 -5.78
C THR A 79 13.60 -3.29 -6.67
N ARG A 80 12.92 -3.18 -7.82
CA ARG A 80 13.15 -2.11 -8.80
C ARG A 80 12.83 -0.71 -8.27
N LEU A 81 11.94 -0.61 -7.29
CA LEU A 81 11.55 0.65 -6.69
C LEU A 81 11.59 0.56 -5.17
N PRO A 82 11.92 1.67 -4.48
CA PRO A 82 11.80 1.72 -3.04
C PRO A 82 10.31 1.63 -2.65
N PRO A 83 9.97 0.95 -1.54
CA PRO A 83 8.59 0.75 -1.07
C PRO A 83 7.72 2.02 -1.02
N ILE A 84 8.30 3.15 -0.64
CA ILE A 84 7.58 4.44 -0.61
C ILE A 84 7.22 4.98 -2.01
N ALA A 85 8.07 4.70 -3.02
CA ALA A 85 7.78 5.05 -4.41
C ALA A 85 6.75 4.10 -5.02
N ILE A 86 6.72 2.84 -4.58
CA ILE A 86 5.70 1.87 -4.98
C ILE A 86 4.32 2.37 -4.53
N ILE A 87 4.15 2.69 -3.25
CA ILE A 87 2.87 3.16 -2.70
C ILE A 87 2.39 4.44 -3.39
N SER A 88 3.26 5.43 -3.54
CA SER A 88 2.90 6.73 -4.12
C SER A 88 2.54 6.65 -5.62
N ARG A 89 3.07 5.67 -6.36
CA ARG A 89 2.87 5.57 -7.82
C ARG A 89 1.85 4.53 -8.25
N LEU A 90 1.68 3.44 -7.50
CA LEU A 90 0.65 2.42 -7.79
C LEU A 90 -0.72 2.76 -7.21
N GLY A 91 -0.75 3.47 -6.08
CA GLY A 91 -1.96 3.59 -5.27
C GLY A 91 -2.28 2.30 -4.50
N ALA A 92 -3.28 2.37 -3.63
CA ALA A 92 -3.59 1.31 -2.66
C ALA A 92 -4.01 -0.02 -3.31
N ASP A 93 -4.90 0.02 -4.30
CA ASP A 93 -5.49 -1.19 -4.91
C ASP A 93 -4.45 -2.03 -5.67
N ALA A 94 -3.59 -1.39 -6.46
CA ALA A 94 -2.57 -2.09 -7.23
C ALA A 94 -1.38 -2.52 -6.34
N THR A 95 -1.10 -1.80 -5.24
CA THR A 95 -0.14 -2.24 -4.22
C THR A 95 -0.64 -3.52 -3.52
N LEU A 96 -1.95 -3.65 -3.31
CA LEU A 96 -2.57 -4.86 -2.75
C LEU A 96 -2.48 -6.05 -3.70
N GLU A 97 -2.73 -5.84 -5.00
CA GLU A 97 -2.54 -6.89 -6.02
C GLU A 97 -1.08 -7.37 -6.09
N LEU A 98 -0.11 -6.47 -5.89
CA LEU A 98 1.30 -6.82 -5.78
C LEU A 98 1.57 -7.68 -4.54
N LEU A 99 1.00 -7.31 -3.38
CA LEU A 99 1.16 -8.06 -2.13
C LEU A 99 0.58 -9.48 -2.24
N GLU A 100 -0.63 -9.63 -2.79
CA GLU A 100 -1.27 -10.92 -3.00
C GLU A 100 -0.48 -11.82 -3.95
N TYR A 101 0.02 -11.26 -5.06
CA TYR A 101 0.83 -11.99 -6.02
C TYR A 101 2.18 -12.43 -5.41
N GLY A 102 2.82 -11.53 -4.68
CA GLY A 102 4.12 -11.79 -4.08
C GLY A 102 4.09 -12.87 -3.01
N ASP A 103 3.03 -12.95 -2.21
CA ASP A 103 2.88 -14.00 -1.19
C ASP A 103 2.52 -15.38 -1.79
N GLN A 104 2.03 -15.45 -3.03
CA GLN A 104 1.70 -16.71 -3.73
C GLN A 104 2.92 -17.39 -4.37
N LEU A 105 3.96 -16.63 -4.72
CA LEU A 105 5.18 -17.15 -5.34
C LEU A 105 6.08 -17.84 -4.32
N ARG A 106 6.31 -19.15 -4.51
CA ARG A 106 7.08 -19.98 -3.56
C ARG A 106 8.57 -20.14 -3.89
N THR A 107 9.04 -19.58 -5.00
CA THR A 107 10.44 -19.71 -5.43
C THR A 107 11.38 -19.03 -4.43
N HIS A 108 12.56 -19.63 -4.22
CA HIS A 108 13.51 -19.16 -3.20
C HIS A 108 14.05 -17.76 -3.53
N GLU A 109 14.37 -17.50 -4.81
CA GLU A 109 14.85 -16.20 -5.28
C GLU A 109 13.81 -15.09 -5.08
N TRP A 110 12.54 -15.39 -5.36
CA TRP A 110 11.45 -14.44 -5.14
C TRP A 110 11.31 -14.11 -3.66
N ARG A 111 11.26 -15.11 -2.78
CA ARG A 111 11.10 -14.90 -1.32
C ARG A 111 12.19 -14.01 -0.73
N TYR A 112 13.42 -14.15 -1.19
CA TYR A 112 14.54 -13.32 -0.75
C TYR A 112 14.34 -11.84 -1.14
N LYS A 113 13.97 -11.58 -2.40
CA LYS A 113 13.72 -10.22 -2.92
C LYS A 113 12.45 -9.60 -2.34
N TRP A 114 11.42 -10.43 -2.16
CA TRP A 114 10.08 -10.01 -1.74
C TRP A 114 10.02 -9.70 -0.25
N GLY A 115 10.71 -10.47 0.60
CA GLY A 115 10.61 -10.32 2.06
C GLY A 115 10.89 -8.90 2.57
N SER A 116 11.97 -8.27 2.11
CA SER A 116 12.32 -6.90 2.53
C SER A 116 11.33 -5.86 2.02
N VAL A 117 10.99 -5.92 0.74
CA VAL A 117 10.03 -5.00 0.08
C VAL A 117 8.65 -5.13 0.73
N ARG A 118 8.21 -6.36 1.01
CA ARG A 118 6.96 -6.69 1.68
C ARG A 118 6.89 -6.02 3.03
N GLU A 119 7.81 -6.31 3.96
CA GLU A 119 7.72 -5.78 5.33
C GLU A 119 7.70 -4.24 5.36
N GLU A 120 8.49 -3.60 4.52
CA GLU A 120 8.56 -2.13 4.45
C GLU A 120 7.30 -1.51 3.82
N LEU A 121 6.72 -2.14 2.79
CA LEU A 121 5.41 -1.73 2.25
C LEU A 121 4.33 -1.82 3.31
N LEU A 122 4.32 -2.88 4.13
CA LEU A 122 3.33 -3.06 5.20
C LEU A 122 3.48 -2.03 6.31
N ALA A 123 4.72 -1.72 6.70
CA ALA A 123 5.01 -0.70 7.71
C ALA A 123 4.53 0.69 7.26
N LEU A 124 4.82 1.07 6.01
CA LEU A 124 4.41 2.36 5.45
C LEU A 124 2.88 2.48 5.31
N LEU A 125 2.21 1.40 4.90
CA LEU A 125 0.75 1.35 4.81
C LEU A 125 0.08 1.46 6.18
N SER A 126 0.65 0.83 7.22
CA SER A 126 0.17 0.92 8.61
C SER A 126 0.30 2.35 9.15
N GLN A 127 1.47 2.99 8.98
CA GLN A 127 1.72 4.35 9.47
C GLN A 127 0.82 5.43 8.84
N GLN A 128 0.33 5.19 7.62
CA GLN A 128 -0.50 6.18 6.92
C GLN A 128 -1.94 6.24 7.42
N ASN A 129 -2.41 5.31 8.28
CA ASN A 129 -3.83 5.19 8.66
C ASN A 129 -4.79 5.30 7.44
N ALA A 130 -4.29 4.96 6.25
CA ALA A 130 -5.09 4.97 5.05
C ALA A 130 -6.13 3.87 5.21
N PHE A 131 -7.33 4.00 4.68
CA PHE A 131 -8.36 2.98 4.83
C PHE A 131 -8.06 1.66 4.09
N GLY A 132 -7.02 1.62 3.24
CA GLY A 132 -6.63 0.48 2.40
C GLY A 132 -5.92 -0.74 3.06
N PRO A 133 -5.10 -0.62 4.12
CA PRO A 133 -4.44 -1.75 4.79
C PRO A 133 -5.45 -2.68 5.47
N THR A 134 -6.57 -2.14 5.95
CA THR A 134 -7.68 -2.93 6.53
C THR A 134 -8.32 -3.86 5.50
N TYR A 135 -8.42 -3.43 4.23
CA TYR A 135 -8.89 -4.26 3.11
C TYR A 135 -7.87 -5.37 2.74
N ALA A 136 -6.56 -5.07 2.80
CA ALA A 136 -5.51 -6.08 2.58
C ALA A 136 -5.49 -7.17 3.67
N LEU A 137 -5.62 -6.75 4.93
CA LEU A 137 -5.62 -7.60 6.12
C LEU A 137 -6.77 -8.61 6.15
N ALA A 138 -7.91 -8.19 5.63
CA ALA A 138 -9.16 -8.91 5.71
C ALA A 138 -9.38 -9.89 4.56
N ARG A 139 -8.93 -9.58 3.33
CA ARG A 139 -8.88 -10.59 2.24
C ARG A 139 -8.04 -11.80 2.63
N TYR A 140 -7.00 -11.61 3.44
CA TYR A 140 -6.17 -12.67 3.98
C TYR A 140 -6.92 -13.58 4.97
N TYR A 141 -7.94 -13.05 5.64
CA TYR A 141 -8.75 -13.73 6.67
C TYR A 141 -10.18 -13.98 6.23
N ARG A 142 -10.33 -15.16 5.63
CA ARG A 142 -11.54 -15.56 4.94
C ARG A 142 -12.66 -15.91 5.93
N SER A 143 -13.59 -14.96 6.06
CA SER A 143 -15.02 -15.27 5.99
C SER A 143 -15.30 -15.94 4.64
N ALA A 144 -16.22 -16.91 4.61
CA ALA A 144 -16.65 -17.55 3.37
C ALA A 144 -17.49 -16.59 2.49
N ASP A 145 -18.00 -15.50 3.07
CA ASP A 145 -18.74 -14.46 2.38
C ASP A 145 -17.79 -13.40 1.80
N LYS A 146 -17.86 -13.23 0.47
CA LYS A 146 -17.05 -12.27 -0.28
C LYS A 146 -17.70 -10.90 -0.41
N GLN A 147 -18.98 -10.76 -0.06
CA GLN A 147 -19.70 -9.49 -0.11
C GLN A 147 -19.57 -8.71 1.21
N GLU A 148 -19.17 -9.39 2.28
CA GLU A 148 -19.01 -8.81 3.60
C GLU A 148 -17.80 -7.86 3.69
N PRO A 149 -17.97 -6.66 4.28
CA PRO A 149 -16.87 -5.77 4.60
C PRO A 149 -15.76 -6.47 5.39
N ASP A 150 -14.55 -6.16 4.96
CA ASP A 150 -13.32 -6.78 5.41
C ASP A 150 -13.09 -6.64 6.94
N THR A 151 -13.47 -5.51 7.54
CA THR A 151 -13.48 -5.27 8.99
C THR A 151 -14.40 -6.24 9.74
N LEU A 152 -15.62 -6.43 9.26
CA LEU A 152 -16.62 -7.32 9.87
C LEU A 152 -16.17 -8.79 9.80
N ARG A 153 -15.53 -9.17 8.69
CA ARG A 153 -14.96 -10.50 8.51
C ARG A 153 -13.88 -10.82 9.54
N ILE A 154 -12.94 -9.89 9.79
CA ILE A 154 -11.90 -10.09 10.80
C ILE A 154 -12.53 -10.24 12.19
N ARG A 155 -13.46 -9.34 12.54
CA ARG A 155 -14.17 -9.37 13.83
C ARG A 155 -14.91 -10.69 14.04
N ARG A 156 -15.67 -11.17 13.05
CA ARG A 156 -16.34 -12.46 13.13
C ARG A 156 -15.34 -13.62 13.24
N THR A 157 -14.22 -13.56 12.52
CA THR A 157 -13.18 -14.60 12.60
C THR A 157 -12.58 -14.69 14.02
N VAL A 158 -12.27 -13.54 14.63
CA VAL A 158 -11.78 -13.45 16.01
C VAL A 158 -12.81 -14.04 17.00
N LEU A 159 -14.07 -13.64 16.85
CA LEU A 159 -15.16 -14.13 17.69
C LEU A 159 -15.41 -15.63 17.53
N ILE A 160 -15.43 -16.15 16.29
CA ILE A 160 -15.54 -17.59 16.01
C ILE A 160 -14.36 -18.34 16.60
N HIS A 161 -13.14 -17.79 16.55
CA HIS A 161 -11.97 -18.48 17.07
C HIS A 161 -12.06 -18.67 18.60
N LYS A 162 -12.53 -17.65 19.33
CA LYS A 162 -12.67 -17.78 20.79
C LYS A 162 -13.95 -18.48 21.21
N LEU A 163 -15.08 -18.09 20.63
CA LEU A 163 -16.37 -18.61 21.02
C LEU A 163 -16.59 -20.00 20.43
N GLY A 164 -16.00 -20.30 19.26
CA GLY A 164 -15.86 -21.62 18.65
C GLY A 164 -16.84 -21.94 17.51
N GLN A 165 -17.81 -21.06 17.19
CA GLN A 165 -18.82 -21.13 16.10
C GLN A 165 -19.77 -19.88 16.19
N PRO A 166 -20.87 -19.71 15.41
CA PRO A 166 -21.91 -18.72 15.74
C PRO A 166 -22.49 -19.09 17.11
N ARG A 167 -22.20 -18.28 18.13
CA ARG A 167 -22.23 -18.74 19.52
C ARG A 167 -23.08 -17.83 20.38
N TYR A 168 -24.23 -18.39 20.69
CA TYR A 168 -24.96 -18.28 21.93
C TYR A 168 -24.03 -18.32 23.15
N LEU A 169 -24.26 -17.40 24.08
CA LEU A 169 -23.70 -17.43 25.42
C LEU A 169 -24.88 -17.47 26.40
N GLU A 170 -24.80 -18.34 27.41
CA GLU A 170 -25.94 -18.60 28.29
C GLU A 170 -26.39 -17.32 29.02
N PRO A 171 -27.70 -17.01 29.02
CA PRO A 171 -28.28 -15.92 29.80
C PRO A 171 -27.90 -15.98 31.28
N ASP A 172 -28.03 -14.85 31.97
CA ASP A 172 -27.88 -14.84 33.42
C ASP A 172 -29.08 -15.51 34.14
N ALA A 173 -29.00 -15.60 35.46
CA ALA A 173 -30.06 -16.16 36.31
C ALA A 173 -31.40 -15.40 36.22
N ASN A 174 -31.38 -14.15 35.74
CA ASN A 174 -32.56 -13.31 35.54
C ASN A 174 -33.15 -13.44 34.12
N GLY A 175 -32.50 -14.23 33.25
CA GLY A 175 -32.89 -14.41 31.85
C GLY A 175 -32.42 -13.30 30.92
N ASN A 176 -31.51 -12.42 31.36
CA ASN A 176 -30.94 -11.40 30.50
C ASN A 176 -30.02 -12.05 29.45
N PRO A 177 -30.23 -11.77 28.15
CA PRO A 177 -29.40 -12.34 27.10
C PRO A 177 -27.97 -11.81 27.20
N ALA A 178 -27.04 -12.50 26.54
CA ALA A 178 -25.68 -12.04 26.45
C ALA A 178 -25.59 -10.76 25.59
N GLU A 179 -24.67 -9.87 25.96
CA GLU A 179 -24.33 -8.65 25.24
C GLU A 179 -22.97 -8.80 24.57
N LEU A 180 -22.85 -8.33 23.33
CA LEU A 180 -21.60 -8.21 22.60
C LEU A 180 -21.29 -6.73 22.37
N ARG A 181 -20.17 -6.27 22.89
CA ARG A 181 -19.69 -4.90 22.73
C ARG A 181 -18.41 -4.87 21.96
N ILE A 182 -18.35 -3.93 21.04
CA ILE A 182 -17.28 -3.88 20.05
C ILE A 182 -16.76 -2.47 19.95
N ARG A 183 -15.51 -2.28 20.35
CA ARG A 183 -14.81 -1.03 20.10
C ARG A 183 -14.31 -1.01 18.66
N ALA A 184 -14.69 0.03 17.94
CA ALA A 184 -14.36 0.21 16.54
C ALA A 184 -13.84 1.62 16.24
N HIS A 185 -12.97 1.69 15.24
CA HIS A 185 -12.53 2.96 14.70
C HIS A 185 -13.72 3.66 14.00
N PRO A 186 -13.83 5.02 14.05
CA PRO A 186 -15.01 5.77 13.57
C PRO A 186 -15.42 5.53 12.11
N ALA A 187 -14.53 4.95 11.32
CA ALA A 187 -14.71 4.74 9.90
C ALA A 187 -14.64 3.25 9.52
N GLU A 188 -14.71 2.37 10.53
CA GLU A 188 -15.12 1.00 10.30
C GLU A 188 -16.62 0.94 9.98
N VAL A 189 -16.95 0.07 9.04
CA VAL A 189 -18.35 -0.23 8.71
C VAL A 189 -18.93 -1.11 9.81
N GLN A 190 -20.01 -0.62 10.43
CA GLN A 190 -20.81 -1.39 11.39
C GLN A 190 -21.71 -2.38 10.64
N GLY A 191 -21.92 -3.55 11.24
CA GLY A 191 -22.77 -4.58 10.64
C GLY A 191 -23.06 -5.71 11.59
N GLU A 192 -23.89 -6.64 11.13
CA GLU A 192 -24.31 -7.79 11.92
C GLU A 192 -23.20 -8.84 12.01
N LEU A 193 -22.91 -9.35 13.20
CA LEU A 193 -21.80 -10.29 13.41
C LEU A 193 -22.26 -11.73 13.66
N GLY A 194 -23.56 -11.99 13.63
CA GLY A 194 -24.11 -13.33 13.88
C GLY A 194 -23.96 -13.77 15.34
N PHE A 195 -24.00 -12.81 16.26
CA PHE A 195 -24.06 -13.06 17.70
C PHE A 195 -25.52 -13.13 18.14
N GLU A 196 -25.87 -14.17 18.89
CA GLU A 196 -27.23 -14.36 19.41
C GLU A 196 -27.39 -13.55 20.71
N GLY A 197 -27.61 -12.24 20.56
CA GLY A 197 -27.74 -11.28 21.66
C GLY A 197 -27.63 -9.84 21.18
N GLU A 198 -27.64 -8.89 22.11
CA GLU A 198 -27.52 -7.47 21.76
C GLU A 198 -26.09 -7.14 21.32
N CYS A 199 -25.93 -6.47 20.18
CA CYS A 199 -24.64 -6.01 19.67
C CYS A 199 -24.53 -4.48 19.74
N THR A 200 -23.57 -3.96 20.50
CA THR A 200 -23.30 -2.53 20.61
C THR A 200 -21.95 -2.18 20.01
N TRP A 201 -21.93 -1.22 19.10
CA TRP A 201 -20.72 -0.65 18.52
C TRP A 201 -20.36 0.63 19.26
N LEU A 202 -19.15 0.68 19.79
CA LEU A 202 -18.63 1.79 20.58
C LEU A 202 -17.42 2.40 19.88
N LEU A 203 -17.25 3.71 19.97
CA LEU A 203 -16.00 4.36 19.57
C LEU A 203 -14.87 4.06 20.58
N ALA A 204 -13.63 4.29 20.16
CA ALA A 204 -12.43 4.07 20.97
C ALA A 204 -12.56 4.63 22.41
N ASP A 205 -12.97 5.89 22.51
CA ASP A 205 -13.02 6.64 23.78
C ASP A 205 -14.44 6.72 24.37
N GLU A 206 -15.42 6.05 23.75
CA GLU A 206 -16.80 6.10 24.23
C GLU A 206 -16.96 5.28 25.53
N PRO A 207 -17.60 5.84 26.57
CA PRO A 207 -17.86 5.11 27.79
C PRO A 207 -18.84 3.97 27.50
N ALA A 208 -18.50 2.76 27.95
CA ALA A 208 -19.38 1.61 27.78
C ALA A 208 -20.59 1.71 28.73
N PRO A 209 -21.81 1.41 28.26
CA PRO A 209 -22.99 1.36 29.13
C PRO A 209 -22.85 0.27 30.21
N PRO A 210 -23.63 0.32 31.31
CA PRO A 210 -23.68 -0.79 32.26
C PRO A 210 -24.16 -2.07 31.58
N ALA A 211 -23.60 -3.22 31.96
CA ALA A 211 -24.01 -4.52 31.43
C ALA A 211 -25.15 -5.09 32.27
N HIS A 212 -26.18 -5.60 31.60
CA HIS A 212 -27.38 -6.18 32.22
C HIS A 212 -27.33 -7.70 32.27
N GLY A 213 -26.49 -8.31 31.44
CA GLY A 213 -26.29 -9.75 31.38
C GLY A 213 -24.81 -10.14 31.25
N PRO A 214 -24.56 -11.39 30.85
CA PRO A 214 -23.24 -11.84 30.44
C PRO A 214 -22.70 -10.97 29.29
N LEU A 215 -21.41 -10.68 29.30
CA LEU A 215 -20.83 -9.68 28.42
C LEU A 215 -19.60 -10.20 27.69
N VAL A 216 -19.56 -10.00 26.39
CA VAL A 216 -18.34 -10.13 25.57
C VAL A 216 -17.95 -8.73 25.11
N GLU A 217 -16.84 -8.22 25.61
CA GLU A 217 -16.24 -6.95 25.20
C GLU A 217 -15.01 -7.22 24.33
N MET A 218 -15.03 -6.78 23.09
CA MET A 218 -13.89 -6.81 22.18
C MET A 218 -13.30 -5.42 22.03
N GLU A 219 -12.03 -5.28 22.35
CA GLU A 219 -11.28 -4.03 22.14
C GLU A 219 -11.04 -3.78 20.64
N MET A 220 -10.51 -2.59 20.32
CA MET A 220 -10.05 -2.33 18.95
C MET A 220 -8.94 -3.31 18.59
N ILE A 221 -8.92 -3.74 17.32
CA ILE A 221 -7.87 -4.61 16.82
C ILE A 221 -6.64 -3.73 16.55
N ASP A 222 -5.53 -4.03 17.21
CA ASP A 222 -4.26 -3.36 17.00
C ASP A 222 -3.45 -4.13 15.94
N PHE A 223 -3.19 -3.51 14.80
CA PHE A 223 -2.46 -4.13 13.70
C PHE A 223 -1.00 -3.65 13.69
N ARG A 224 -0.08 -4.52 14.13
CA ARG A 224 1.37 -4.25 14.05
C ARG A 224 1.91 -4.52 12.65
N THR A 225 1.50 -5.62 12.02
CA THR A 225 1.81 -6.01 10.64
C THR A 225 0.65 -6.79 10.01
N LEU A 226 0.78 -7.17 8.73
CA LEU A 226 -0.23 -8.04 8.11
C LEU A 226 -0.40 -9.39 8.77
N GLN A 227 0.64 -9.91 9.43
CA GLN A 227 0.68 -11.25 10.01
C GLN A 227 0.62 -11.23 11.53
N ASP A 228 0.78 -10.05 12.13
CA ASP A 228 0.88 -9.82 13.55
C ASP A 228 -0.07 -8.67 13.95
N ALA A 229 -1.11 -9.03 14.65
CA ALA A 229 -2.15 -8.13 15.12
C ALA A 229 -2.62 -8.67 16.45
N ASP A 230 -2.92 -7.80 17.39
CA ASP A 230 -3.43 -8.17 18.69
C ASP A 230 -4.84 -7.65 18.91
N VAL A 231 -5.64 -8.47 19.57
CA VAL A 231 -6.98 -8.09 20.00
C VAL A 231 -7.21 -8.66 21.37
N ARG A 232 -7.84 -7.86 22.23
CA ARG A 232 -8.25 -8.29 23.55
C ARG A 232 -9.74 -8.53 23.58
N ILE A 233 -10.13 -9.63 24.20
CA ILE A 233 -11.52 -10.00 24.43
C ILE A 233 -11.70 -10.25 25.92
N ASN A 234 -12.63 -9.51 26.51
CA ASN A 234 -13.08 -9.70 27.88
C ASN A 234 -14.43 -10.41 27.85
N ILE A 235 -14.52 -11.57 28.49
CA ILE A 235 -15.73 -12.36 28.60
C ILE A 235 -16.13 -12.39 30.07
N ARG A 236 -17.19 -11.68 30.43
CA ARG A 236 -17.77 -11.72 31.77
C ARG A 236 -18.98 -12.63 31.73
N ARG A 237 -18.92 -13.72 32.50
CA ARG A 237 -20.05 -14.64 32.66
C ARG A 237 -20.87 -14.20 33.86
N SER A 238 -22.12 -14.66 33.93
CA SER A 238 -22.91 -14.47 35.13
C SER A 238 -22.25 -15.21 36.31
N PRO A 239 -22.39 -14.71 37.55
CA PRO A 239 -21.82 -15.35 38.74
C PRO A 239 -22.25 -16.81 38.91
N THR A 240 -23.41 -17.18 38.36
CA THR A 240 -23.98 -18.53 38.39
C THR A 240 -23.34 -19.50 37.39
N VAL A 241 -22.66 -19.00 36.35
CA VAL A 241 -22.06 -19.83 35.27
C VAL A 241 -20.53 -19.91 35.41
N GLY A 242 -19.91 -19.03 36.19
CA GLY A 242 -18.49 -19.13 36.59
C GLY A 242 -17.71 -17.82 36.45
N GLY A 243 -16.38 -17.91 36.55
CA GLY A 243 -15.46 -16.78 36.37
C GLY A 243 -15.49 -16.23 34.94
N GLY A 244 -15.18 -14.94 34.82
CA GLY A 244 -14.87 -14.29 33.55
C GLY A 244 -13.46 -14.62 33.06
N PHE A 245 -13.17 -14.20 31.84
CA PHE A 245 -11.89 -14.40 31.18
C PHE A 245 -11.46 -13.11 30.48
N ARG A 246 -10.21 -12.73 30.64
CA ARG A 246 -9.53 -11.77 29.78
C ARG A 246 -8.57 -12.50 28.88
N LEU A 247 -8.68 -12.26 27.59
CA LEU A 247 -7.98 -13.01 26.57
C LEU A 247 -7.23 -12.04 25.69
N THR A 248 -5.97 -12.35 25.43
CA THR A 248 -5.19 -11.69 24.39
C THR A 248 -5.01 -12.68 23.26
N LEU A 249 -5.53 -12.32 22.08
CA LEU A 249 -5.34 -13.09 20.87
C LEU A 249 -4.32 -12.36 20.00
N GLN A 250 -3.41 -13.14 19.42
CA GLN A 250 -2.49 -12.66 18.41
C GLN A 250 -2.72 -13.34 17.08
N LYS A 251 -2.53 -12.57 16.03
CA LYS A 251 -2.39 -13.04 14.67
C LYS A 251 -1.00 -13.68 14.52
N ARG A 252 -0.91 -14.95 14.11
CA ARG A 252 0.36 -15.63 13.81
C ARG A 252 0.21 -16.55 12.61
N HIS A 253 0.97 -16.31 11.54
CA HIS A 253 0.96 -17.13 10.30
C HIS A 253 -0.43 -17.33 9.70
N GLY A 254 -1.26 -16.31 9.73
CA GLY A 254 -2.64 -16.44 9.27
C GLY A 254 -3.60 -17.11 10.28
N MET A 255 -3.09 -17.51 11.44
CA MET A 255 -3.78 -17.95 12.67
C MET A 255 -4.28 -16.79 13.51
N TRP A 256 -5.47 -16.83 14.13
CA TRP A 256 -5.64 -16.22 15.44
C TRP A 256 -5.27 -17.28 16.48
N VAL A 257 -4.49 -16.91 17.50
CA VAL A 257 -4.10 -17.80 18.59
C VAL A 257 -4.22 -17.05 19.91
N ILE A 258 -4.72 -17.73 20.93
CA ILE A 258 -4.74 -17.19 22.30
C ILE A 258 -3.31 -17.24 22.83
N VAL A 259 -2.76 -16.09 23.21
CA VAL A 259 -1.39 -15.97 23.74
C VAL A 259 -1.34 -15.66 25.22
N ASP A 260 -2.44 -15.15 25.77
CA ASP A 260 -2.63 -14.94 27.20
C ASP A 260 -4.10 -15.17 27.56
N GLU A 261 -4.33 -15.81 28.69
CA GLU A 261 -5.66 -16.08 29.26
C GLU A 261 -5.61 -15.88 30.77
N GLN A 262 -6.35 -14.91 31.25
CA GLN A 262 -6.47 -14.58 32.66
C GLN A 262 -7.90 -14.84 33.11
N ILE A 263 -8.05 -15.57 34.22
CA ILE A 263 -9.36 -15.82 34.81
C ILE A 263 -9.70 -14.64 35.72
N GLU A 264 -10.78 -13.94 35.39
CA GLU A 264 -11.37 -12.92 36.26
C GLU A 264 -12.41 -13.59 37.15
N TRP A 265 -12.06 -13.84 38.42
CA TRP A 265 -13.04 -14.31 39.38
C TRP A 265 -13.99 -13.16 39.70
N VAL A 266 -15.28 -13.39 39.44
CA VAL A 266 -16.33 -12.45 39.83
C VAL A 266 -16.40 -12.49 41.36
N SER A 267 -15.98 -11.42 42.02
CA SER A 267 -16.16 -11.21 43.47
C SER A 267 -17.55 -10.70 43.77
#